data_AF-A0A9D9N2Q5-F1
#
_entry.id   AF-A0A9D9N2Q5-F1
#
_cell.length_a   1.000
_cell.length_b   1.000
_cell.length_c   1.000
_cell.angle_alpha   90.00
_cell.angle_beta   90.00
_cell.angle_gamma   90.00
#
_symmetry.space_group_name_H-M   'P 1'
#
loop_
_entity.id
_entity.type
_entity.pdbx_description
1 polymer ?
#
loop_
_entity_poly.entity_id
_entity_poly.type
_entity_poly.pdbx_seq_one_letter_code
_entity_poly.pdbx_strand_id
1 'polypeptide(L)'
;MGFNINDILHGNVVQEQLVEEEEKVSEAVDYKMITFTLGGKDYAIDIMDVKEIAKTGRFTYVPNTLPFVLGVYNLRGEIIPIIDLRIFFHLSVPKKDYSQGGVEDMIIVTMEDQLFGIVVDGIDKVVGISKSTIQPPHPIFGDINIKYILGIVENAGKLFILLDINRIFGSRNKSSDHGVGGNLDNPLLANMRENYQSDEAGQYKAGDRQDVGLLKTAEALLEREGIKNQKKEDVVVDVGFIAKSLENFVSFYISDVNTGWVAKRLAEWKSEKGGSDYQIQNVRDANVFLEDFESPDSGKFWSDIYAEEVGSVLSSIQSKVINVWNVGCGAGYETYSLACVLKEKFPSARIMIHGNDSDLLKVANAPNMTFALDDVPSRLHKYMVQGVNGRWSFNQEIKDIILFEYHDCTNENPYPEMDLVFIRDVLSYLNPQKQKILVDEIVEKLKTDGILVVGSNETVVKDGLSNISKGRVSAFKKE
;
A
#
# COMPACT_ATOMS: atom_id res chain seq x y z
N MET A 1 65.11 -51.61 44.38
CA MET A 1 64.90 -50.14 44.24
C MET A 1 63.60 -49.98 43.48
N GLY A 2 62.51 -49.39 43.95
CA GLY A 2 62.34 -48.25 44.86
C GLY A 2 61.40 -47.27 44.14
N PHE A 3 60.21 -47.03 44.70
CA PHE A 3 59.03 -46.35 44.15
C PHE A 3 59.20 -44.85 43.79
N ASN A 4 58.27 -44.32 42.97
CA ASN A 4 57.47 -43.10 43.29
C ASN A 4 56.29 -42.96 42.29
N ILE A 5 55.01 -43.10 42.66
CA ILE A 5 54.09 -42.11 43.27
C ILE A 5 54.12 -40.76 42.52
N ASN A 6 53.37 -40.65 41.41
CA ASN A 6 52.56 -39.48 41.01
C ASN A 6 51.89 -39.62 39.63
N ASP A 7 51.33 -40.79 39.32
CA ASP A 7 50.20 -40.89 38.38
C ASP A 7 48.92 -40.39 39.09
N ILE A 8 48.73 -39.07 39.23
CA ILE A 8 47.44 -38.47 39.61
C ILE A 8 47.30 -37.07 38.96
N LEU A 9 46.42 -36.99 37.96
CA LEU A 9 45.42 -35.94 37.67
C LEU A 9 45.71 -34.46 38.01
N HIS A 10 45.57 -33.62 36.95
CA HIS A 10 45.14 -32.21 36.91
C HIS A 10 46.07 -31.09 37.43
N GLY A 11 46.24 -30.06 36.59
CA GLY A 11 46.62 -28.71 37.01
C GLY A 11 47.17 -27.84 35.89
N ASN A 12 46.35 -26.90 35.41
CA ASN A 12 46.67 -25.85 34.44
C ASN A 12 47.93 -25.02 34.79
N VAL A 13 48.58 -24.48 33.77
CA VAL A 13 49.02 -23.07 33.58
C VAL A 13 50.23 -23.09 32.66
N VAL A 14 50.02 -22.84 31.37
CA VAL A 14 51.06 -22.32 30.48
C VAL A 14 50.41 -21.25 29.62
N GLN A 15 50.38 -20.05 30.16
CA GLN A 15 49.95 -18.82 29.52
C GLN A 15 51.08 -17.84 29.75
N GLU A 16 52.09 -17.84 28.87
CA GLU A 16 53.12 -16.82 28.70
C GLU A 16 54.23 -17.40 27.80
N GLN A 17 54.10 -17.28 26.49
CA GLN A 17 55.20 -17.17 25.48
C GLN A 17 54.65 -17.36 24.06
N LEU A 18 53.77 -16.44 23.64
CA LEU A 18 53.53 -16.07 22.25
C LEU A 18 53.07 -14.61 22.27
N VAL A 19 54.00 -13.70 22.54
CA VAL A 19 53.79 -12.26 22.38
C VAL A 19 54.98 -11.76 21.58
N GLU A 20 54.69 -11.05 20.49
CA GLU A 20 55.60 -10.43 19.50
C GLU A 20 55.61 -11.09 18.11
N GLU A 21 54.44 -11.17 17.48
CA GLU A 21 54.27 -10.87 16.04
C GLU A 21 52.77 -10.68 15.73
N GLU A 22 52.20 -9.58 16.22
CA GLU A 22 50.91 -9.06 15.71
C GLU A 22 50.73 -7.59 16.12
N GLU A 23 51.58 -6.70 15.60
CA GLU A 23 51.12 -5.32 15.33
C GLU A 23 50.23 -5.35 14.08
N LYS A 24 49.02 -5.91 14.23
CA LYS A 24 47.89 -5.53 13.39
C LYS A 24 47.02 -4.63 14.24
N VAL A 25 46.90 -3.39 13.78
CA VAL A 25 45.92 -2.40 14.23
C VAL A 25 44.65 -3.14 14.66
N SER A 26 44.29 -3.06 15.95
CA SER A 26 42.96 -3.50 16.37
C SER A 26 41.98 -2.56 15.68
N GLU A 27 41.51 -2.94 14.50
CA GLU A 27 40.35 -2.31 13.90
C GLU A 27 39.25 -2.43 14.95
N ALA A 28 38.86 -1.30 15.53
CA ALA A 28 37.77 -1.27 16.48
C ALA A 28 36.55 -1.85 15.76
N VAL A 29 36.13 -3.04 16.17
CA VAL A 29 34.92 -3.68 15.67
C VAL A 29 33.73 -2.90 16.24
N ASP A 30 33.34 -1.85 15.53
CA ASP A 30 32.25 -0.93 15.87
C ASP A 30 31.01 -1.14 14.98
N TYR A 31 31.06 -2.13 14.08
CA TYR A 31 29.93 -2.51 13.24
C TYR A 31 29.80 -4.04 13.15
N LYS A 32 28.58 -4.54 13.27
CA LYS A 32 28.27 -5.97 13.16
C LYS A 32 27.18 -6.18 12.13
N MET A 33 27.37 -7.18 11.29
CA MET A 33 26.45 -7.47 10.19
C MET A 33 26.12 -8.96 10.15
N ILE A 34 24.88 -9.27 9.75
CA ILE A 34 24.49 -10.64 9.40
C ILE A 34 24.78 -10.83 7.92
N THR A 35 25.56 -11.86 7.60
CA THR A 35 25.95 -12.21 6.23
C THR A 35 25.08 -13.34 5.69
N PHE A 36 24.68 -13.23 4.43
CA PHE A 36 23.80 -14.19 3.75
C PHE A 36 24.01 -14.13 2.24
N THR A 37 23.44 -15.10 1.51
CA THR A 37 23.57 -15.19 0.06
C THR A 37 22.25 -14.89 -0.66
N LEU A 38 22.33 -14.19 -1.80
CA LEU A 38 21.24 -14.01 -2.76
C LEU A 38 21.77 -14.17 -4.18
N GLY A 39 21.18 -15.06 -4.97
CA GLY A 39 21.59 -15.30 -6.36
C GLY A 39 23.08 -15.64 -6.51
N GLY A 40 23.67 -16.30 -5.51
CA GLY A 40 25.09 -16.67 -5.51
C GLY A 40 26.08 -15.54 -5.18
N LYS A 41 25.60 -14.38 -4.71
CA LYS A 41 26.45 -13.30 -4.20
C LYS A 41 26.31 -13.13 -2.69
N ASP A 42 27.38 -12.65 -2.07
CA ASP A 42 27.48 -12.42 -0.63
C ASP A 42 26.91 -11.02 -0.27
N TYR A 43 25.84 -11.00 0.51
CA TYR A 43 25.16 -9.81 1.02
C TYR A 43 25.29 -9.73 2.54
N ALA A 44 25.04 -8.54 3.06
CA ALA A 44 24.97 -8.33 4.49
C ALA A 44 23.96 -7.23 4.86
N ILE A 45 23.45 -7.29 6.08
CA ILE A 45 22.59 -6.25 6.69
C ILE A 45 23.11 -5.93 8.09
N ASP A 46 22.85 -4.72 8.57
CA ASP A 46 23.17 -4.34 9.95
C ASP A 46 22.52 -5.32 10.93
N ILE A 47 23.28 -5.80 11.92
CA ILE A 47 22.70 -6.66 12.95
C ILE A 47 21.62 -5.93 13.76
N MET A 48 21.71 -4.61 13.85
CA MET A 48 20.76 -3.78 14.58
C MET A 48 19.37 -3.78 13.95
N ASP A 49 19.28 -4.02 12.65
CA ASP A 49 18.01 -4.15 11.93
C ASP A 49 17.41 -5.56 12.04
N VAL A 50 18.11 -6.54 12.64
CA VAL A 50 17.66 -7.93 12.72
C VAL A 50 17.04 -8.24 14.08
N LYS A 51 15.79 -8.74 14.05
CA LYS A 51 15.10 -9.24 15.25
C LYS A 51 15.38 -10.72 15.51
N GLU A 52 15.29 -11.54 14.48
CA GLU A 52 15.40 -13.00 14.61
C GLU A 52 15.88 -13.62 13.30
N ILE A 53 16.63 -14.72 13.39
CA ILE A 53 16.87 -15.61 12.25
C ILE A 53 15.97 -16.83 12.41
N ALA A 54 15.15 -17.09 11.41
CA ALA A 54 14.23 -18.23 11.40
C ALA A 54 14.60 -19.20 10.28
N LYS A 55 14.55 -20.50 10.58
CA LYS A 55 14.50 -21.55 9.56
C LYS A 55 13.10 -22.11 9.58
N THR A 56 12.27 -21.69 8.62
CA THR A 56 10.87 -22.09 8.58
C THR A 56 10.55 -22.74 7.24
N GLY A 57 9.83 -23.86 7.29
CA GLY A 57 9.36 -24.55 6.10
C GLY A 57 7.94 -24.18 5.68
N ARG A 58 7.24 -23.32 6.44
CA ARG A 58 5.81 -23.03 6.21
C ARG A 58 5.47 -21.62 6.67
N PHE A 59 5.58 -20.65 5.77
CA PHE A 59 4.76 -19.44 5.82
C PHE A 59 3.49 -19.67 4.99
N THR A 60 2.41 -18.97 5.32
CA THR A 60 1.14 -19.10 4.61
C THR A 60 1.23 -18.35 3.30
N TYR A 61 1.24 -19.07 2.18
CA TYR A 61 1.21 -18.47 0.85
C TYR A 61 -0.07 -17.65 0.68
N VAL A 62 0.08 -16.44 0.15
CA VAL A 62 -1.05 -15.56 -0.18
C VAL A 62 -1.10 -15.47 -1.71
N PRO A 63 -2.16 -15.93 -2.37
CA PRO A 63 -2.28 -15.82 -3.82
C PRO A 63 -2.49 -14.36 -4.25
N ASN A 64 -2.19 -14.06 -5.53
CA ASN A 64 -2.37 -12.75 -6.15
C ASN A 64 -1.59 -11.59 -5.49
N THR A 65 -0.42 -11.89 -4.90
CA THR A 65 0.54 -10.90 -4.40
C THR A 65 1.55 -10.52 -5.48
N LEU A 66 2.31 -9.44 -5.24
CA LEU A 66 3.49 -9.14 -6.06
C LEU A 66 4.45 -10.34 -6.06
N PRO A 67 5.16 -10.63 -7.19
CA PRO A 67 5.97 -11.83 -7.32
C PRO A 67 7.01 -12.04 -6.20
N PHE A 68 7.48 -10.96 -5.58
CA PHE A 68 8.45 -11.02 -4.49
C PHE A 68 7.82 -11.17 -3.11
N VAL A 69 6.50 -11.02 -2.93
CA VAL A 69 5.83 -11.28 -1.65
C VAL A 69 5.30 -12.70 -1.68
N LEU A 70 5.94 -13.58 -0.92
CA LEU A 70 5.61 -15.00 -0.94
C LEU A 70 4.41 -15.34 -0.04
N GLY A 71 4.08 -14.50 0.94
CA GLY A 71 2.96 -14.73 1.85
C GLY A 71 3.13 -14.07 3.21
N VAL A 72 2.56 -14.68 4.25
CA VAL A 72 2.63 -14.18 5.64
C VAL A 72 3.10 -15.25 6.61
N TYR A 73 3.78 -14.84 7.67
CA TYR A 73 4.26 -15.71 8.74
C TYR A 73 3.76 -15.21 10.10
N ASN A 74 3.36 -16.13 10.97
CA ASN A 74 2.92 -15.78 12.32
C ASN A 74 4.10 -15.91 13.28
N LEU A 75 4.67 -14.78 13.67
CA LEU A 75 5.72 -14.69 14.68
C LEU A 75 5.10 -14.31 16.02
N ARG A 76 4.84 -15.32 16.87
CA ARG A 76 4.34 -15.16 18.25
C ARG A 76 3.05 -14.32 18.36
N GLY A 77 2.13 -14.48 17.41
CA GLY A 77 0.85 -13.78 17.36
C GLY A 77 0.86 -12.55 16.45
N GLU A 78 2.03 -12.12 15.97
CA GLU A 78 2.19 -11.03 15.01
C GLU A 78 2.29 -11.60 13.59
N ILE A 79 1.43 -11.12 12.68
CA ILE A 79 1.45 -11.54 11.28
C ILE A 79 2.42 -10.63 10.53
N ILE A 80 3.49 -11.22 10.01
CA ILE A 80 4.54 -10.50 9.29
C ILE A 80 4.57 -10.90 7.82
N PRO A 81 4.74 -9.96 6.88
CA PRO A 81 4.89 -10.26 5.46
C PRO A 81 6.22 -10.94 5.16
N ILE A 82 6.22 -11.89 4.22
CA ILE A 82 7.39 -12.62 3.75
C ILE A 82 7.78 -12.18 2.34
N ILE A 83 9.01 -11.70 2.19
CA ILE A 83 9.55 -11.06 1.00
C ILE A 83 10.77 -11.83 0.50
N ASP A 84 10.79 -12.16 -0.78
CA ASP A 84 11.93 -12.70 -1.51
C ASP A 84 12.74 -11.57 -2.15
N LEU A 85 13.89 -11.23 -1.55
CA LEU A 85 14.74 -10.17 -2.08
C LEU A 85 15.31 -10.50 -3.46
N ARG A 86 15.42 -11.77 -3.84
CA ARG A 86 15.93 -12.13 -5.19
C ARG A 86 14.95 -11.65 -6.25
N ILE A 87 13.66 -11.85 -6.02
CA ILE A 87 12.61 -11.41 -6.93
C ILE A 87 12.45 -9.88 -6.86
N PHE A 88 12.53 -9.29 -5.66
CA PHE A 88 12.45 -7.84 -5.45
C PHE A 88 13.56 -7.09 -6.21
N PHE A 89 14.77 -7.64 -6.23
CA PHE A 89 15.90 -7.08 -6.95
C PHE A 89 16.03 -7.54 -8.41
N HIS A 90 15.04 -8.29 -8.92
CA HIS A 90 15.07 -8.85 -10.28
C HIS A 90 16.32 -9.70 -10.58
N LEU A 91 16.88 -10.38 -9.58
CA LEU A 91 18.02 -11.26 -9.76
C LEU A 91 17.62 -12.47 -10.62
N SER A 92 18.50 -12.84 -11.55
CA SER A 92 18.33 -14.04 -12.37
C SER A 92 18.60 -15.29 -11.54
N VAL A 93 17.58 -15.76 -10.83
CA VAL A 93 17.61 -16.98 -10.03
C VAL A 93 16.63 -18.02 -10.58
N PRO A 94 16.92 -19.33 -10.47
CA PRO A 94 15.98 -20.37 -10.84
C PRO A 94 14.66 -20.17 -10.09
N LYS A 95 13.52 -20.24 -10.81
CA LYS A 95 12.21 -20.19 -10.16
C LYS A 95 12.12 -21.33 -9.14
N LYS A 96 12.08 -20.99 -7.86
CA LYS A 96 11.75 -21.93 -6.79
C LYS A 96 10.23 -22.13 -6.79
N ASP A 97 9.82 -23.39 -6.80
CA ASP A 97 8.42 -23.74 -6.56
C ASP A 97 8.16 -23.74 -5.05
N TYR A 98 7.68 -22.61 -4.54
CA TYR A 98 7.35 -22.43 -3.13
C TYR A 98 6.13 -23.27 -2.68
N SER A 99 5.36 -23.86 -3.62
CA SER A 99 4.21 -24.69 -3.29
C SER A 99 4.57 -26.05 -2.69
N GLN A 100 5.84 -26.48 -2.83
CA GLN A 100 6.32 -27.80 -2.40
C GLN A 100 6.87 -27.84 -0.96
N GLY A 101 6.77 -26.75 -0.19
CA GLY A 101 7.06 -26.74 1.26
C GLY A 101 8.52 -26.99 1.65
N GLY A 102 9.47 -26.39 0.90
CA GLY A 102 10.89 -26.41 1.24
C GLY A 102 11.23 -25.63 2.50
N VAL A 103 12.33 -26.00 3.17
CA VAL A 103 12.90 -25.20 4.28
C VAL A 103 13.61 -24.00 3.67
N GLU A 104 13.18 -22.80 4.04
CA GLU A 104 13.81 -21.55 3.62
C GLU A 104 14.56 -20.92 4.80
N ASP A 105 15.73 -20.34 4.51
CA ASP A 105 16.43 -19.50 5.47
C ASP A 105 15.80 -18.09 5.42
N MET A 106 15.38 -17.60 6.59
CA MET A 106 14.64 -16.36 6.71
C MET A 106 15.28 -15.45 7.76
N ILE A 107 15.38 -14.16 7.42
CA ILE A 107 15.81 -13.12 8.35
C ILE A 107 14.62 -12.24 8.68
N ILE A 108 14.26 -12.16 9.96
CA ILE A 108 13.23 -11.22 10.43
C ILE A 108 13.92 -9.91 10.76
N VAL A 109 13.63 -8.89 9.96
CA VAL A 109 14.13 -7.54 10.16
C VAL A 109 13.07 -6.66 10.80
N THR A 110 13.53 -5.68 11.56
CA THR A 110 12.70 -4.61 12.12
C THR A 110 13.02 -3.32 11.41
N MET A 111 11.99 -2.59 11.02
CA MET A 111 12.09 -1.21 10.58
C MET A 111 11.11 -0.41 11.43
N GLU A 112 11.63 0.52 12.24
CA GLU A 112 10.86 1.23 13.27
C GLU A 112 10.09 0.25 14.17
N ASP A 113 8.76 0.23 14.11
CA ASP A 113 7.90 -0.66 14.89
C ASP A 113 7.32 -1.83 14.06
N GLN A 114 7.78 -2.02 12.82
CA GLN A 114 7.27 -3.04 11.90
C GLN A 114 8.26 -4.18 11.65
N LEU A 115 7.72 -5.37 11.43
CA LEU A 115 8.51 -6.57 11.12
C LEU A 115 8.30 -7.06 9.70
N PHE A 116 9.40 -7.49 9.08
CA PHE A 116 9.40 -8.11 7.76
C PHE A 116 10.22 -9.40 7.81
N GLY A 117 9.70 -10.47 7.20
CA GLY A 117 10.48 -11.67 6.96
C GLY A 117 11.11 -11.62 5.57
N ILE A 118 12.42 -11.82 5.49
CA ILE A 118 13.19 -11.82 4.25
C ILE A 118 13.67 -13.24 3.97
N VAL A 119 13.30 -13.80 2.82
CA VAL A 119 13.84 -15.07 2.33
C VAL A 119 15.17 -14.83 1.64
N VAL A 120 16.17 -15.63 2.00
CA VAL A 120 17.53 -15.61 1.45
C VAL A 120 17.94 -17.02 0.99
N ASP A 121 19.00 -17.15 0.21
CA ASP A 121 19.49 -18.46 -0.23
C ASP A 121 20.13 -19.26 0.90
N GLY A 122 20.84 -18.56 1.79
CA GLY A 122 21.46 -19.14 2.96
C GLY A 122 22.02 -18.06 3.88
N ILE A 123 21.92 -18.30 5.19
CA ILE A 123 22.51 -17.41 6.21
C ILE A 123 23.85 -17.99 6.66
N ASP A 124 24.91 -17.19 6.58
CA ASP A 124 26.26 -17.64 6.85
C ASP A 124 26.65 -17.47 8.32
N LYS A 125 26.93 -16.23 8.73
CA LYS A 125 27.39 -15.89 10.09
C LYS A 125 27.26 -14.40 10.39
N VAL A 126 27.45 -14.06 11.67
CA VAL A 126 27.67 -12.68 12.09
C VAL A 126 29.14 -12.32 11.88
N VAL A 127 29.38 -11.20 11.22
CA VAL A 127 30.71 -10.65 10.97
C VAL A 127 30.83 -9.29 11.63
N GLY A 128 31.91 -9.08 12.38
CA GLY A 128 32.29 -7.77 12.91
C GLY A 128 33.35 -7.13 12.03
N ILE A 129 33.17 -5.85 11.71
CA ILE A 129 34.09 -5.02 10.92
C ILE A 129 34.24 -3.65 11.61
N SER A 130 35.22 -2.87 11.17
CA SER A 130 35.18 -1.43 11.42
C SER A 130 34.26 -0.75 10.41
N LYS A 131 33.35 0.11 10.88
CA LYS A 131 32.45 0.92 10.05
C LYS A 131 33.22 1.77 9.04
N SER A 132 34.45 2.14 9.36
CA SER A 132 35.34 2.91 8.50
C SER A 132 35.79 2.16 7.24
N THR A 133 35.71 0.82 7.21
CA THR A 133 36.07 0.01 6.03
C THR A 133 34.93 -0.14 5.03
N ILE A 134 33.72 0.33 5.37
CA ILE A 134 32.58 0.37 4.47
C ILE A 134 32.83 1.44 3.40
N GLN A 135 33.04 0.98 2.18
CA GLN A 135 33.20 1.83 1.00
C GLN A 135 31.83 2.23 0.45
N PRO A 136 31.71 3.41 -0.18
CA PRO A 136 30.47 3.81 -0.84
C PRO A 136 30.11 2.80 -1.94
N PRO A 137 28.82 2.62 -2.23
CA PRO A 137 28.40 1.70 -3.27
C PRO A 137 28.92 2.15 -4.64
N HIS A 138 29.34 1.19 -5.49
CA HIS A 138 29.90 1.46 -6.81
C HIS A 138 28.95 0.96 -7.92
N PRO A 139 28.78 1.66 -9.06
CA PRO A 139 27.86 1.24 -10.14
C PRO A 139 28.13 -0.14 -10.74
N ILE A 140 29.35 -0.67 -10.57
CA ILE A 140 29.74 -2.02 -11.03
C ILE A 140 28.93 -3.15 -10.36
N PHE A 141 28.25 -2.86 -9.25
CA PHE A 141 27.37 -3.78 -8.53
C PHE A 141 25.92 -3.72 -9.03
N GLY A 142 25.72 -3.22 -10.26
CA GLY A 142 24.45 -2.84 -10.90
C GLY A 142 23.42 -3.93 -11.19
N ASP A 143 23.55 -5.12 -10.61
CA ASP A 143 22.45 -6.12 -10.60
C ASP A 143 21.35 -5.73 -9.60
N ILE A 144 21.64 -4.75 -8.72
CA ILE A 144 20.69 -4.15 -7.79
C ILE A 144 20.80 -2.64 -7.89
N ASN A 145 19.67 -1.95 -7.77
CA ASN A 145 19.64 -0.49 -7.73
C ASN A 145 20.48 0.04 -6.55
N ILE A 146 21.47 0.86 -6.87
CA ILE A 146 22.45 1.43 -5.93
C ILE A 146 21.80 2.17 -4.75
N LYS A 147 20.55 2.64 -4.92
CA LYS A 147 19.80 3.33 -3.85
C LYS A 147 19.53 2.44 -2.64
N TYR A 148 19.47 1.11 -2.82
CA TYR A 148 19.25 0.13 -1.74
C TYR A 148 20.52 -0.36 -1.06
N ILE A 149 21.68 0.11 -1.52
CA ILE A 149 22.99 -0.33 -1.01
C ILE A 149 23.50 0.77 -0.06
N LEU A 150 23.74 0.39 1.19
CA LEU A 150 24.39 1.24 2.19
C LEU A 150 25.86 1.45 1.81
N GLY A 151 26.53 0.38 1.41
CA GLY A 151 27.94 0.38 1.03
C GLY A 151 28.44 -1.02 0.74
N ILE A 152 29.76 -1.17 0.65
CA ILE A 152 30.43 -2.42 0.30
C ILE A 152 31.62 -2.59 1.21
N VAL A 153 31.83 -3.81 1.69
CA VAL A 153 32.94 -4.11 2.59
C VAL A 153 33.62 -5.39 2.18
N GLU A 154 34.94 -5.38 2.21
CA GLU A 154 35.75 -6.59 2.09
C GLU A 154 36.14 -7.06 3.50
N ASN A 155 35.89 -8.32 3.81
CA ASN A 155 36.33 -8.94 5.05
C ASN A 155 36.85 -10.36 4.78
N ALA A 156 38.08 -10.64 5.22
CA ALA A 156 38.74 -11.93 5.03
C ALA A 156 38.76 -12.42 3.56
N GLY A 157 39.00 -11.51 2.61
CA GLY A 157 39.06 -11.82 1.18
C GLY A 157 37.70 -12.11 0.52
N LYS A 158 36.58 -11.88 1.25
CA LYS A 158 35.22 -11.91 0.71
C LYS A 158 34.63 -10.51 0.68
N LEU A 159 33.94 -10.20 -0.41
CA LEU A 159 33.26 -8.94 -0.61
C LEU A 159 31.78 -9.07 -0.27
N PHE A 160 31.26 -8.20 0.59
CA PHE A 160 29.86 -8.15 0.99
C PHE A 160 29.20 -6.87 0.48
N ILE A 161 28.03 -7.01 -0.14
CA ILE A 161 27.15 -5.89 -0.49
C ILE A 161 26.25 -5.61 0.71
N LEU A 162 26.41 -4.44 1.32
CA LEU A 162 25.71 -4.06 2.54
C LEU A 162 24.38 -3.37 2.17
N LEU A 163 23.26 -4.02 2.47
CA LEU A 163 21.92 -3.52 2.14
C LEU A 163 21.45 -2.51 3.20
N ASP A 164 20.77 -1.46 2.74
CA ASP A 164 20.12 -0.47 3.60
C ASP A 164 18.65 -0.86 3.81
N ILE A 165 18.36 -1.56 4.90
CA ILE A 165 17.01 -2.01 5.27
C ILE A 165 16.04 -0.82 5.37
N ASN A 166 16.51 0.32 5.88
CA ASN A 166 15.69 1.53 5.98
C ASN A 166 15.37 2.13 4.61
N ARG A 167 16.21 1.97 3.59
CA ARG A 167 15.84 2.40 2.21
C ARG A 167 14.98 1.39 1.47
N ILE A 168 15.14 0.10 1.79
CA ILE A 168 14.34 -0.98 1.20
C ILE A 168 12.91 -0.94 1.78
N PHE A 169 12.77 -0.73 3.09
CA PHE A 169 11.50 -0.84 3.82
C PHE A 169 11.01 0.44 4.52
N GLY A 170 11.81 1.52 4.60
CA GLY A 170 11.59 2.63 5.55
C GLY A 170 10.69 3.78 5.11
N SER A 171 9.82 4.22 6.03
CA SER A 171 8.75 5.20 5.80
C SER A 171 9.24 6.62 5.90
N ARG A 172 8.99 7.45 4.88
CA ARG A 172 9.06 8.90 5.09
C ARG A 172 7.84 9.30 5.90
N ASN A 173 7.96 9.39 7.22
CA ASN A 173 7.16 10.32 8.02
C ASN A 173 7.79 10.54 9.41
N LYS A 174 8.03 11.81 9.77
CA LYS A 174 8.16 12.22 11.18
C LYS A 174 7.37 13.50 11.43
N SER A 175 6.24 13.34 12.10
CA SER A 175 5.84 14.23 13.20
C SER A 175 4.81 13.51 14.07
N SER A 176 5.22 13.19 15.29
CA SER A 176 4.47 12.63 16.41
C SER A 176 3.39 13.59 16.93
N ASP A 177 2.15 13.11 17.17
CA ASP A 177 1.62 12.90 18.53
C ASP A 177 0.23 12.20 18.59
N HIS A 178 0.12 11.24 19.50
CA HIS A 178 -1.03 10.53 20.12
C HIS A 178 -2.40 10.41 19.41
N GLY A 179 -2.71 9.18 18.96
CA GLY A 179 -4.09 8.70 18.73
C GLY A 179 -4.10 7.36 18.00
N VAL A 180 -4.70 6.34 18.60
CA VAL A 180 -4.78 4.96 18.07
C VAL A 180 -5.48 4.95 16.70
N GLY A 181 -4.74 4.60 15.65
CA GLY A 181 -5.27 4.41 14.29
C GLY A 181 -4.13 4.03 13.34
N GLY A 182 -4.15 2.80 12.82
CA GLY A 182 -3.12 2.29 11.92
C GLY A 182 -3.11 3.03 10.59
N ASN A 183 -2.01 3.74 10.32
CA ASN A 183 -1.75 4.37 9.03
C ASN A 183 -0.39 3.86 8.55
N LEU A 184 -0.36 3.21 7.38
CA LEU A 184 0.84 2.66 6.77
C LEU A 184 0.95 3.17 5.34
N ASP A 185 1.64 4.30 5.18
CA ASP A 185 2.25 4.64 3.90
C ASP A 185 3.46 3.71 3.71
N ASN A 186 3.24 2.55 3.05
CA ASN A 186 4.27 1.54 2.87
C ASN A 186 5.30 1.97 1.79
N PRO A 187 6.58 2.11 2.11
CA PRO A 187 7.66 2.57 1.22
C PRO A 187 8.02 1.59 0.13
N LEU A 188 7.73 0.31 0.33
CA LEU A 188 7.84 -0.69 -0.73
C LEU A 188 7.01 -0.25 -1.94
N LEU A 189 5.79 0.25 -1.71
CA LEU A 189 4.87 0.70 -2.77
C LEU A 189 5.33 2.02 -3.42
N ALA A 190 5.92 2.94 -2.65
CA ALA A 190 6.49 4.18 -3.19
C ALA A 190 7.74 3.93 -4.04
N ASN A 191 8.61 3.02 -3.60
CA ASN A 191 9.82 2.60 -4.32
C ASN A 191 9.51 1.83 -5.62
N MET A 192 8.37 1.13 -5.69
CA MET A 192 7.86 0.51 -6.91
C MET A 192 7.45 1.54 -7.98
N ARG A 193 6.86 2.68 -7.57
CA ARG A 193 6.45 3.75 -8.49
C ARG A 193 7.64 4.36 -9.23
N GLU A 194 8.79 4.52 -8.56
CA GLU A 194 10.01 5.05 -9.19
C GLU A 194 10.69 4.07 -10.15
N ASN A 195 10.73 2.77 -9.83
CA ASN A 195 11.45 1.79 -10.65
C ASN A 195 10.68 1.40 -11.93
N TYR A 196 9.35 1.57 -11.95
CA TYR A 196 8.52 1.40 -13.14
C TYR A 196 8.42 2.66 -14.04
N GLN A 197 8.94 3.81 -13.58
CA GLN A 197 8.90 5.10 -14.32
C GLN A 197 10.18 5.40 -15.11
N SER A 198 11.10 4.45 -15.26
CA SER A 198 12.37 4.71 -15.95
C SER A 198 12.31 4.71 -17.49
N ASP A 199 11.13 4.53 -18.09
CA ASP A 199 10.93 4.76 -19.52
C ASP A 199 10.16 6.07 -19.76
N GLU A 200 10.91 7.06 -20.25
CA GLU A 200 10.52 8.33 -20.86
C GLU A 200 9.96 9.45 -19.95
N ALA A 201 10.90 10.18 -19.31
CA ALA A 201 10.68 11.55 -18.86
C ALA A 201 10.56 12.51 -20.05
N GLY A 202 9.32 12.75 -20.51
CA GLY A 202 8.97 13.83 -21.43
C GLY A 202 9.08 15.20 -20.75
N GLN A 203 9.86 16.08 -21.36
CA GLN A 203 9.96 17.50 -20.98
C GLN A 203 8.61 18.21 -21.16
N TYR A 204 8.10 18.83 -20.10
CA TYR A 204 6.89 19.66 -20.14
C TYR A 204 7.08 20.85 -21.09
N LYS A 205 6.32 20.85 -22.19
CA LYS A 205 5.99 22.05 -22.95
C LYS A 205 4.52 22.37 -22.69
N ALA A 206 4.24 23.61 -22.29
CA ALA A 206 2.88 24.14 -22.19
C ALA A 206 2.16 23.97 -23.54
N GLY A 207 1.13 23.11 -23.58
CA GLY A 207 0.38 22.83 -24.80
C GLY A 207 -0.30 21.46 -24.89
N ASP A 208 0.01 20.50 -24.02
CA ASP A 208 -0.67 19.20 -24.03
C ASP A 208 -1.96 19.21 -23.20
N ARG A 209 -2.92 18.38 -23.62
CA ARG A 209 -4.36 18.26 -23.23
C ARG A 209 -4.69 18.10 -21.72
N GLN A 210 -3.78 18.41 -20.80
CA GLN A 210 -3.97 18.39 -19.34
C GLN A 210 -4.78 19.58 -18.78
N ASP A 211 -5.06 20.63 -19.57
CA ASP A 211 -5.70 21.85 -19.08
C ASP A 211 -7.24 21.79 -18.93
N VAL A 212 -7.92 20.75 -19.45
CA VAL A 212 -9.40 20.76 -19.50
C VAL A 212 -10.04 20.80 -18.11
N GLY A 213 -9.53 20.00 -17.17
CA GLY A 213 -10.03 19.98 -15.79
C GLY A 213 -9.75 21.28 -15.04
N LEU A 214 -8.58 21.90 -15.27
CA LEU A 214 -8.21 23.19 -14.68
C LEU A 214 -9.07 24.32 -15.24
N LEU A 215 -9.28 24.35 -16.56
CA LEU A 215 -10.12 25.32 -17.25
C LEU A 215 -11.56 25.26 -16.74
N LYS A 216 -12.15 24.06 -16.66
CA LYS A 216 -13.51 23.88 -16.13
C LYS A 216 -13.62 24.24 -14.66
N THR A 217 -12.61 23.89 -13.85
CA THR A 217 -12.56 24.31 -12.44
C THR A 217 -12.52 25.83 -12.32
N ALA A 218 -11.70 26.50 -13.12
CA ALA A 218 -11.61 27.96 -13.15
C ALA A 218 -12.92 28.61 -13.63
N GLU A 219 -13.56 28.06 -14.67
CA GLU A 219 -14.87 28.51 -15.15
C GLU A 219 -15.93 28.40 -14.05
N ALA A 220 -16.04 27.24 -13.39
CA ALA A 220 -16.98 27.02 -12.30
C ALA A 220 -16.74 27.95 -11.10
N LEU A 221 -15.46 28.23 -10.79
CA LEU A 221 -15.09 29.17 -9.73
C LEU A 221 -15.51 30.61 -10.08
N LEU A 222 -15.24 31.07 -11.31
CA LEU A 222 -15.61 32.41 -11.78
C LEU A 222 -17.12 32.62 -11.78
N GLU A 223 -17.89 31.62 -12.25
CA GLU A 223 -19.36 31.65 -12.22
C GLU A 223 -19.89 31.79 -10.79
N ARG A 224 -19.31 31.03 -9.86
CA ARG A 224 -19.68 31.05 -8.44
C ARG A 224 -19.37 32.39 -7.78
N GLU A 225 -18.23 32.99 -8.07
CA GLU A 225 -17.82 34.28 -7.51
C GLU A 225 -18.47 35.49 -8.22
N GLY A 226 -19.23 35.26 -9.30
CA GLY A 226 -19.88 36.33 -10.09
C GLY A 226 -18.88 37.21 -10.84
N ILE A 227 -17.69 36.71 -11.15
CA ILE A 227 -16.59 37.46 -11.76
C ILE A 227 -16.65 37.33 -13.30
N LYS A 228 -16.50 38.46 -14.02
CA LYS A 228 -16.50 38.49 -15.49
C LYS A 228 -15.16 38.00 -16.08
N ASN A 229 -15.20 37.46 -17.30
CA ASN A 229 -14.09 36.83 -18.07
C ASN A 229 -12.71 37.52 -18.09
N GLN A 230 -12.57 38.78 -17.66
CA GLN A 230 -11.30 39.52 -17.66
C GLN A 230 -10.24 39.01 -16.66
N LYS A 231 -10.57 38.07 -15.76
CA LYS A 231 -9.62 37.43 -14.82
C LYS A 231 -9.41 35.93 -15.05
N LYS A 232 -9.89 35.37 -16.17
CA LYS A 232 -9.91 33.91 -16.34
C LYS A 232 -8.51 33.30 -16.37
N GLU A 233 -7.56 33.93 -17.05
CA GLU A 233 -6.17 33.48 -17.11
C GLU A 233 -5.52 33.46 -15.73
N ASP A 234 -5.70 34.53 -14.93
CA ASP A 234 -5.18 34.60 -13.55
C ASP A 234 -5.75 33.49 -12.66
N VAL A 235 -7.05 33.21 -12.80
CA VAL A 235 -7.71 32.14 -12.03
C VAL A 235 -7.22 30.76 -12.46
N VAL A 236 -7.03 30.51 -13.76
CA VAL A 236 -6.49 29.24 -14.26
C VAL A 236 -5.08 29.01 -13.73
N VAL A 237 -4.24 30.03 -13.74
CA VAL A 237 -2.87 29.97 -13.19
C VAL A 237 -2.91 29.63 -11.70
N ASP A 238 -3.79 30.28 -10.94
CA ASP A 238 -3.94 30.04 -9.51
C ASP A 238 -4.44 28.63 -9.18
N VAL A 239 -5.49 28.16 -9.88
CA VAL A 239 -5.97 26.77 -9.78
C VAL A 239 -4.84 25.80 -10.13
N GLY A 240 -4.01 26.12 -11.14
CA GLY A 240 -2.86 25.32 -11.54
C GLY A 240 -1.81 25.16 -10.43
N PHE A 241 -1.52 26.21 -9.65
CA PHE A 241 -0.61 26.10 -8.51
C PHE A 241 -1.16 25.18 -7.42
N ILE A 242 -2.44 25.34 -7.06
CA ILE A 242 -3.09 24.47 -6.08
C ILE A 242 -3.14 23.01 -6.58
N ALA A 243 -3.46 22.82 -7.86
CA ALA A 243 -3.47 21.50 -8.50
C ALA A 243 -2.10 20.82 -8.34
N LYS A 244 -1.02 21.54 -8.61
CA LYS A 244 0.33 20.99 -8.53
C LYS A 244 0.73 20.66 -7.11
N SER A 245 0.34 21.48 -6.14
CA SER A 245 0.54 21.16 -4.72
C SER A 245 -0.21 19.91 -4.28
N LEU A 246 -1.49 19.77 -4.65
CA LEU A 246 -2.30 18.58 -4.33
C LEU A 246 -1.73 17.31 -4.98
N GLU A 247 -1.30 17.39 -6.24
CA GLU A 247 -0.62 16.30 -6.93
C GLU A 247 0.64 15.88 -6.19
N ASN A 248 1.53 16.84 -5.87
CA ASN A 248 2.83 16.54 -5.29
C ASN A 248 2.74 16.02 -3.85
N PHE A 249 1.81 16.54 -3.04
CA PHE A 249 1.75 16.21 -1.61
C PHE A 249 0.89 14.98 -1.31
N VAL A 250 -0.21 14.77 -2.04
CA VAL A 250 -1.20 13.74 -1.72
C VAL A 250 -1.67 12.96 -2.95
N SER A 251 -1.03 13.13 -4.10
CA SER A 251 -1.39 12.46 -5.35
C SER A 251 -2.86 12.70 -5.76
N PHE A 252 -3.42 13.85 -5.44
CA PHE A 252 -4.78 14.22 -5.82
C PHE A 252 -4.75 15.06 -7.11
N TYR A 253 -5.53 14.66 -8.11
CA TYR A 253 -5.52 15.25 -9.44
C TYR A 253 -6.84 15.98 -9.72
N ILE A 254 -6.75 17.28 -10.00
CA ILE A 254 -7.90 18.06 -10.47
C ILE A 254 -8.22 17.64 -11.90
N SER A 255 -9.47 17.22 -12.12
CA SER A 255 -9.93 16.66 -13.40
C SER A 255 -11.44 16.84 -13.54
N ASP A 256 -11.97 16.46 -14.71
CA ASP A 256 -13.42 16.41 -14.97
C ASP A 256 -14.20 15.66 -13.88
N VAL A 257 -13.56 14.71 -13.19
CA VAL A 257 -14.15 13.91 -12.13
C VAL A 257 -14.54 14.73 -10.91
N ASN A 258 -13.80 15.80 -10.57
CA ASN A 258 -13.96 16.51 -9.29
C ASN A 258 -14.07 18.04 -9.41
N THR A 259 -14.10 18.58 -10.63
CA THR A 259 -14.17 20.04 -10.90
C THR A 259 -15.23 20.78 -10.08
N GLY A 260 -16.45 20.25 -10.00
CA GLY A 260 -17.55 20.90 -9.30
C GLY A 260 -17.30 21.07 -7.79
N TRP A 261 -16.73 20.05 -7.15
CA TRP A 261 -16.37 20.12 -5.73
C TRP A 261 -15.14 21.01 -5.51
N VAL A 262 -14.08 20.83 -6.32
CA VAL A 262 -12.83 21.58 -6.16
C VAL A 262 -13.05 23.08 -6.32
N ALA A 263 -13.86 23.51 -7.29
CA ALA A 263 -14.20 24.92 -7.47
C ALA A 263 -14.91 25.51 -6.23
N LYS A 264 -15.84 24.75 -5.63
CA LYS A 264 -16.49 25.14 -4.37
C LYS A 264 -15.46 25.24 -3.23
N ARG A 265 -14.64 24.21 -3.05
CA ARG A 265 -13.66 24.15 -1.94
C ARG A 265 -12.60 25.23 -2.05
N LEU A 266 -12.14 25.56 -3.26
CA LEU A 266 -11.18 26.66 -3.49
C LEU A 266 -11.72 28.01 -3.03
N ALA A 267 -13.01 28.30 -3.28
CA ALA A 267 -13.63 29.53 -2.82
C ALA A 267 -13.69 29.61 -1.28
N GLU A 268 -14.03 28.50 -0.62
CA GLU A 268 -14.07 28.37 0.84
C GLU A 268 -12.67 28.52 1.45
N TRP A 269 -11.68 27.80 0.90
CA TRP A 269 -10.28 27.84 1.31
C TRP A 269 -9.68 29.25 1.24
N LYS A 270 -9.95 29.99 0.16
CA LYS A 270 -9.53 31.41 0.02
C LYS A 270 -10.14 32.29 1.09
N SER A 271 -11.42 32.06 1.42
CA SER A 271 -12.11 32.82 2.47
C SER A 271 -11.58 32.48 3.87
N GLU A 272 -11.19 31.23 4.13
CA GLU A 272 -10.66 30.76 5.42
C GLU A 272 -9.25 31.29 5.69
N LYS A 273 -8.36 31.23 4.71
CA LYS A 273 -6.94 31.61 4.87
C LYS A 273 -6.70 33.12 4.81
N GLY A 274 -7.55 33.86 4.10
CA GLY A 274 -7.52 35.32 3.99
C GLY A 274 -6.36 35.87 3.15
N GLY A 275 -6.65 36.87 2.31
CA GLY A 275 -5.60 37.62 1.58
C GLY A 275 -4.87 36.81 0.50
N SER A 276 -3.54 37.00 0.42
CA SER A 276 -2.66 36.41 -0.62
C SER A 276 -1.98 35.09 -0.22
N ASP A 277 -2.23 34.57 0.99
CA ASP A 277 -1.53 33.40 1.55
C ASP A 277 -2.46 32.17 1.68
N TYR A 278 -2.99 31.72 0.55
CA TYR A 278 -3.86 30.54 0.46
C TYR A 278 -3.21 29.37 -0.29
N GLN A 279 -1.89 29.42 -0.49
CA GLN A 279 -1.15 28.34 -1.14
C GLN A 279 -1.10 27.11 -0.24
N ILE A 280 -1.15 25.92 -0.85
CA ILE A 280 -0.92 24.65 -0.14
C ILE A 280 0.59 24.44 -0.08
N GLN A 281 1.16 24.49 1.13
CA GLN A 281 2.61 24.49 1.35
C GLN A 281 3.17 23.13 1.78
N ASN A 282 2.33 22.24 2.30
CA ASN A 282 2.74 20.97 2.87
C ASN A 282 1.58 19.96 2.85
N VAL A 283 1.88 18.71 3.22
CA VAL A 283 0.90 17.61 3.30
C VAL A 283 -0.25 17.91 4.25
N ARG A 284 0.01 18.61 5.37
CA ARG A 284 -1.05 18.96 6.33
C ARG A 284 -2.06 19.92 5.72
N ASP A 285 -1.61 20.97 5.03
CA ASP A 285 -2.50 21.89 4.33
C ASP A 285 -3.30 21.16 3.23
N ALA A 286 -2.66 20.23 2.51
CA ALA A 286 -3.36 19.42 1.50
C ALA A 286 -4.46 18.54 2.12
N ASN A 287 -4.18 17.90 3.26
CA ASN A 287 -5.17 17.10 3.97
C ASN A 287 -6.33 17.95 4.52
N VAL A 288 -6.06 19.15 5.06
CA VAL A 288 -7.12 20.08 5.51
C VAL A 288 -7.93 20.62 4.32
N PHE A 289 -7.29 20.83 3.16
CA PHE A 289 -8.00 21.19 1.95
C PHE A 289 -8.99 20.08 1.54
N LEU A 290 -8.61 18.81 1.69
CA LEU A 290 -9.39 17.63 1.30
C LEU A 290 -10.28 17.04 2.40
N GLU A 291 -10.36 17.65 3.59
CA GLU A 291 -11.03 17.06 4.77
C GLU A 291 -12.49 16.63 4.50
N ASP A 292 -13.24 17.40 3.70
CA ASP A 292 -14.63 17.12 3.33
C ASP A 292 -14.78 16.48 1.93
N PHE A 293 -13.69 15.97 1.36
CA PHE A 293 -13.71 15.34 0.04
C PHE A 293 -14.22 13.90 0.07
N GLU A 294 -13.86 13.14 1.09
CA GLU A 294 -14.22 11.73 1.15
C GLU A 294 -15.73 11.51 1.27
N SER A 295 -16.18 10.40 0.71
CA SER A 295 -17.58 10.01 0.77
C SER A 295 -18.01 9.63 2.21
N PRO A 296 -19.31 9.67 2.54
CA PRO A 296 -19.79 9.30 3.86
C PRO A 296 -19.35 7.89 4.25
N ASP A 297 -18.92 7.74 5.49
CA ASP A 297 -18.50 6.45 6.03
C ASP A 297 -17.30 5.81 5.34
N SER A 298 -16.45 6.58 4.65
CA SER A 298 -15.14 6.11 4.18
C SER A 298 -14.26 5.64 5.35
N GLY A 299 -13.63 4.48 5.17
CA GLY A 299 -12.81 3.84 6.21
C GLY A 299 -13.57 3.21 7.39
N LYS A 300 -14.91 3.24 7.41
CA LYS A 300 -15.74 2.69 8.50
C LYS A 300 -16.98 1.97 7.98
N PHE A 301 -17.68 1.24 8.87
CA PHE A 301 -18.96 0.64 8.49
C PHE A 301 -19.99 1.71 8.16
N TRP A 302 -20.79 1.45 7.14
CA TRP A 302 -21.82 2.39 6.72
C TRP A 302 -22.89 2.57 7.79
N SER A 303 -23.23 3.84 8.02
CA SER A 303 -24.40 4.23 8.82
C SER A 303 -25.68 3.71 8.17
N ASP A 304 -26.74 3.55 8.98
CA ASP A 304 -28.05 3.10 8.49
C ASP A 304 -28.54 3.99 7.34
N ILE A 305 -28.40 5.31 7.50
CA ILE A 305 -28.79 6.30 6.50
C ILE A 305 -28.03 6.09 5.19
N TYR A 306 -26.70 6.00 5.23
CA TYR A 306 -25.91 5.88 4.00
C TYR A 306 -26.19 4.55 3.28
N ALA A 307 -26.30 3.46 4.03
CA ALA A 307 -26.59 2.16 3.44
C ALA A 307 -28.04 2.04 2.90
N GLU A 308 -29.01 2.79 3.42
CA GLU A 308 -30.33 2.97 2.79
C GLU A 308 -30.24 3.75 1.48
N GLU A 309 -29.46 4.84 1.44
CA GLU A 309 -29.23 5.63 0.23
C GLU A 309 -28.60 4.76 -0.87
N VAL A 310 -27.55 3.99 -0.53
CA VAL A 310 -26.93 3.01 -1.45
C VAL A 310 -27.97 1.98 -1.89
N GLY A 311 -28.71 1.37 -0.95
CA GLY A 311 -29.75 0.41 -1.29
C GLY A 311 -30.81 0.98 -2.26
N SER A 312 -31.07 2.28 -2.22
CA SER A 312 -32.08 2.91 -3.09
C SER A 312 -31.66 3.00 -4.55
N VAL A 313 -30.37 3.24 -4.84
CA VAL A 313 -29.86 3.34 -6.23
C VAL A 313 -29.73 1.97 -6.90
N LEU A 314 -29.59 0.88 -6.12
CA LEU A 314 -29.43 -0.48 -6.63
C LEU A 314 -30.71 -1.11 -7.21
N SER A 315 -31.83 -0.38 -7.27
CA SER A 315 -33.15 -0.94 -7.56
C SER A 315 -33.35 -1.42 -9.00
N SER A 316 -32.49 -1.06 -9.94
CA SER A 316 -32.54 -1.53 -11.33
C SER A 316 -31.95 -2.93 -11.52
N ILE A 317 -31.17 -3.45 -10.58
CA ILE A 317 -30.54 -4.77 -10.71
C ILE A 317 -31.62 -5.87 -10.61
N GLN A 318 -31.73 -6.67 -11.66
CA GLN A 318 -32.69 -7.79 -11.75
C GLN A 318 -32.03 -9.17 -11.88
N SER A 319 -30.69 -9.21 -11.94
CA SER A 319 -29.91 -10.42 -12.17
C SER A 319 -30.04 -11.43 -11.03
N LYS A 320 -30.16 -12.73 -11.38
CA LYS A 320 -30.10 -13.83 -10.41
C LYS A 320 -28.68 -14.10 -9.89
N VAL A 321 -27.69 -13.73 -10.68
CA VAL A 321 -26.26 -13.74 -10.33
C VAL A 321 -25.77 -12.31 -10.42
N ILE A 322 -25.34 -11.74 -9.30
CA ILE A 322 -24.91 -10.34 -9.18
C ILE A 322 -23.40 -10.34 -9.01
N ASN A 323 -22.69 -9.87 -10.03
CA ASN A 323 -21.25 -9.64 -9.98
C ASN A 323 -20.99 -8.19 -9.62
N VAL A 324 -20.17 -7.98 -8.61
CA VAL A 324 -19.81 -6.67 -8.08
C VAL A 324 -18.31 -6.50 -8.11
N TRP A 325 -17.85 -5.33 -8.54
CA TRP A 325 -16.45 -4.94 -8.43
C TRP A 325 -16.33 -3.77 -7.48
N ASN A 326 -15.67 -3.94 -6.34
CA ASN A 326 -15.38 -2.89 -5.38
C ASN A 326 -13.89 -2.54 -5.44
N VAL A 327 -13.59 -1.47 -6.18
CA VAL A 327 -12.25 -0.92 -6.40
C VAL A 327 -11.86 -0.02 -5.22
N GLY A 328 -10.65 -0.22 -4.69
CA GLY A 328 -10.15 0.53 -3.53
C GLY A 328 -10.86 0.13 -2.23
N CYS A 329 -11.02 -1.17 -2.00
CA CYS A 329 -11.80 -1.67 -0.87
C CYS A 329 -11.24 -1.31 0.52
N GLY A 330 -9.99 -0.83 0.58
CA GLY A 330 -9.28 -0.53 1.81
C GLY A 330 -9.25 -1.74 2.72
N ALA A 331 -9.45 -1.51 4.02
CA ALA A 331 -9.49 -2.57 5.03
C ALA A 331 -10.76 -3.44 4.97
N GLY A 332 -11.67 -3.23 4.00
CA GLY A 332 -12.85 -4.07 3.78
C GLY A 332 -14.15 -3.59 4.44
N TYR A 333 -14.13 -2.50 5.22
CA TYR A 333 -15.35 -1.95 5.84
C TYR A 333 -16.45 -1.62 4.83
N GLU A 334 -16.06 -1.01 3.70
CA GLU A 334 -16.98 -0.72 2.59
C GLU A 334 -17.53 -2.01 2.00
N THR A 335 -16.66 -2.96 1.66
CA THR A 335 -17.04 -4.23 1.02
C THR A 335 -18.00 -5.04 1.87
N TYR A 336 -17.78 -5.13 3.18
CA TYR A 336 -18.71 -5.81 4.09
C TYR A 336 -20.03 -5.06 4.24
N SER A 337 -20.02 -3.73 4.30
CA SER A 337 -21.24 -2.92 4.34
C SER A 337 -22.07 -3.14 3.07
N LEU A 338 -21.42 -3.11 1.92
CA LEU A 338 -22.01 -3.38 0.61
C LEU A 338 -22.57 -4.80 0.51
N ALA A 339 -21.82 -5.80 0.97
CA ALA A 339 -22.27 -7.20 1.02
C ALA A 339 -23.56 -7.36 1.82
N CYS A 340 -23.65 -6.71 2.98
CA CYS A 340 -24.85 -6.74 3.81
C CYS A 340 -26.04 -6.05 3.13
N VAL A 341 -25.84 -4.88 2.52
CA VAL A 341 -26.89 -4.17 1.74
C VAL A 341 -27.40 -5.03 0.59
N LEU A 342 -26.50 -5.64 -0.18
CA LEU A 342 -26.86 -6.50 -1.30
C LEU A 342 -27.62 -7.73 -0.83
N LYS A 343 -27.20 -8.35 0.27
CA LYS A 343 -27.86 -9.53 0.82
C LYS A 343 -29.26 -9.22 1.35
N GLU A 344 -29.46 -8.05 1.95
CA GLU A 344 -30.78 -7.57 2.39
C GLU A 344 -31.71 -7.30 1.22
N LYS A 345 -31.19 -6.67 0.16
CA LYS A 345 -31.98 -6.27 -1.00
C LYS A 345 -32.28 -7.44 -1.95
N PHE A 346 -31.33 -8.38 -2.07
CA PHE A 346 -31.39 -9.50 -3.01
C PHE A 346 -31.14 -10.84 -2.29
N PRO A 347 -32.00 -11.24 -1.34
CA PRO A 347 -31.75 -12.39 -0.46
C PRO A 347 -31.62 -13.73 -1.21
N SER A 348 -32.25 -13.84 -2.38
CA SER A 348 -32.24 -15.03 -3.24
C SER A 348 -31.22 -14.99 -4.37
N ALA A 349 -30.50 -13.89 -4.56
CA ALA A 349 -29.49 -13.79 -5.61
C ALA A 349 -28.18 -14.45 -5.18
N ARG A 350 -27.47 -15.05 -6.15
CA ARG A 350 -26.07 -15.45 -5.96
C ARG A 350 -25.20 -14.22 -6.16
N ILE A 351 -24.58 -13.73 -5.09
CA ILE A 351 -23.74 -12.53 -5.11
C ILE A 351 -22.27 -12.95 -5.13
N MET A 352 -21.45 -12.24 -5.91
CA MET A 352 -20.00 -12.33 -5.88
C MET A 352 -19.41 -10.92 -5.93
N ILE A 353 -18.62 -10.55 -4.93
CA ILE A 353 -17.99 -9.24 -4.79
C ILE A 353 -16.48 -9.41 -4.91
N HIS A 354 -15.89 -8.82 -5.94
CA HIS A 354 -14.44 -8.66 -6.08
C HIS A 354 -14.03 -7.37 -5.38
N GLY A 355 -13.53 -7.46 -4.15
CA GLY A 355 -12.99 -6.34 -3.39
C GLY A 355 -11.49 -6.24 -3.63
N ASN A 356 -11.01 -5.17 -4.24
CA ASN A 356 -9.59 -5.03 -4.55
C ASN A 356 -8.97 -3.77 -4.00
N ASP A 357 -7.71 -3.86 -3.60
CA ASP A 357 -6.90 -2.71 -3.24
C ASP A 357 -5.45 -2.89 -3.69
N SER A 358 -4.79 -1.76 -3.93
CA SER A 358 -3.35 -1.68 -4.20
C SER A 358 -2.50 -1.76 -2.93
N ASP A 359 -3.12 -1.82 -1.74
CA ASP A 359 -2.49 -2.07 -0.46
C ASP A 359 -2.70 -3.52 -0.02
N LEU A 360 -1.64 -4.32 -0.13
CA LEU A 360 -1.68 -5.75 0.21
C LEU A 360 -2.04 -6.01 1.68
N LEU A 361 -1.58 -5.16 2.60
CA LEU A 361 -1.82 -5.37 4.03
C LEU A 361 -3.29 -5.16 4.36
N LYS A 362 -3.93 -4.17 3.74
CA LYS A 362 -5.38 -3.93 3.90
C LYS A 362 -6.18 -5.12 3.40
N VAL A 363 -5.89 -5.60 2.19
CA VAL A 363 -6.60 -6.76 1.59
C VAL A 363 -6.37 -8.04 2.39
N ALA A 364 -5.13 -8.36 2.76
CA ALA A 364 -4.82 -9.61 3.46
C ALA A 364 -5.47 -9.68 4.85
N ASN A 365 -5.69 -8.54 5.49
CA ASN A 365 -6.31 -8.46 6.82
C ASN A 365 -7.85 -8.34 6.78
N ALA A 366 -8.44 -7.87 5.68
CA ALA A 366 -9.89 -7.67 5.55
C ALA A 366 -10.74 -8.93 5.86
N PRO A 367 -10.38 -10.16 5.43
CA PRO A 367 -11.13 -11.38 5.80
C PRO A 367 -11.11 -11.70 7.30
N ASN A 368 -10.06 -11.23 8.00
CA ASN A 368 -9.71 -11.63 9.37
C ASN A 368 -10.10 -10.58 10.42
N MET A 369 -10.84 -9.54 10.04
CA MET A 369 -11.25 -8.48 10.95
C MET A 369 -12.11 -9.02 12.09
N THR A 370 -11.86 -8.52 13.31
CA THR A 370 -12.68 -8.82 14.48
C THR A 370 -12.97 -7.56 15.30
N PHE A 371 -14.16 -7.50 15.89
CA PHE A 371 -14.74 -6.27 16.46
C PHE A 371 -15.25 -6.49 17.88
N ALA A 372 -15.39 -5.40 18.66
CA ALA A 372 -16.38 -5.39 19.73
C ALA A 372 -17.74 -5.15 19.09
N LEU A 373 -18.81 -5.79 19.59
CA LEU A 373 -20.13 -5.67 18.97
C LEU A 373 -20.64 -4.23 18.99
N ASP A 374 -20.31 -3.48 20.04
CA ASP A 374 -20.70 -2.07 20.22
C ASP A 374 -20.05 -1.13 19.19
N ASP A 375 -18.94 -1.53 18.57
CA ASP A 375 -18.27 -0.77 17.50
C ASP A 375 -18.92 -1.01 16.12
N VAL A 376 -19.88 -1.93 16.03
CA VAL A 376 -20.51 -2.34 14.76
C VAL A 376 -21.95 -1.83 14.72
N PRO A 377 -22.39 -1.19 13.61
CA PRO A 377 -23.78 -0.79 13.45
C PRO A 377 -24.77 -1.93 13.64
N SER A 378 -25.85 -1.68 14.39
CA SER A 378 -26.83 -2.70 14.79
C SER A 378 -27.44 -3.48 13.62
N ARG A 379 -27.60 -2.84 12.44
CA ARG A 379 -28.07 -3.50 11.23
C ARG A 379 -27.23 -4.71 10.81
N LEU A 380 -25.92 -4.67 11.11
CA LEU A 380 -24.97 -5.70 10.71
C LEU A 380 -24.92 -6.86 11.71
N HIS A 381 -25.41 -6.68 12.95
CA HIS A 381 -25.30 -7.66 14.03
C HIS A 381 -25.87 -9.03 13.66
N LYS A 382 -26.95 -9.09 12.86
CA LYS A 382 -27.55 -10.35 12.38
C LYS A 382 -26.63 -11.18 11.48
N TYR A 383 -25.60 -10.56 10.92
CA TYR A 383 -24.59 -11.21 10.08
C TYR A 383 -23.30 -11.50 10.84
N MET A 384 -23.27 -11.30 12.15
CA MET A 384 -22.07 -11.51 12.95
C MET A 384 -22.15 -12.79 13.78
N VAL A 385 -20.98 -13.35 14.07
CA VAL A 385 -20.80 -14.48 14.97
C VAL A 385 -19.70 -14.16 15.96
N GLN A 386 -19.92 -14.51 17.23
CA GLN A 386 -18.93 -14.35 18.28
C GLN A 386 -17.93 -15.52 18.24
N GLY A 387 -16.64 -15.19 18.19
CA GLY A 387 -15.55 -16.14 18.31
C GLY A 387 -15.27 -16.53 19.77
N VAL A 388 -14.45 -17.56 19.95
CA VAL A 388 -14.04 -18.06 21.29
C VAL A 388 -13.29 -17.03 22.13
N ASN A 389 -12.65 -16.05 21.49
CA ASN A 389 -11.96 -14.94 22.14
C ASN A 389 -12.90 -13.80 22.58
N GLY A 390 -14.22 -13.98 22.42
CA GLY A 390 -15.24 -12.99 22.74
C GLY A 390 -15.39 -11.87 21.70
N ARG A 391 -14.55 -11.84 20.66
CA ARG A 391 -14.62 -10.86 19.56
C ARG A 391 -15.59 -11.33 18.49
N TRP A 392 -16.17 -10.38 17.76
CA TRP A 392 -17.16 -10.66 16.72
C TRP A 392 -16.54 -10.57 15.33
N SER A 393 -16.99 -11.41 14.40
CA SER A 393 -16.63 -11.34 12.99
C SER A 393 -17.86 -11.63 12.13
N PHE A 394 -17.81 -11.31 10.83
CA PHE A 394 -18.88 -11.69 9.91
C PHE A 394 -19.00 -13.22 9.80
N ASN A 395 -20.24 -13.70 9.68
CA ASN A 395 -20.55 -15.10 9.48
C ASN A 395 -20.11 -15.58 8.09
N GLN A 396 -20.12 -16.90 7.88
CA GLN A 396 -19.63 -17.47 6.63
C GLN A 396 -20.51 -17.09 5.42
N GLU A 397 -21.80 -16.83 5.63
CA GLU A 397 -22.72 -16.41 4.56
C GLU A 397 -22.30 -15.08 3.91
N ILE A 398 -21.83 -14.11 4.70
CA ILE A 398 -21.29 -12.85 4.17
C ILE A 398 -19.86 -13.04 3.64
N LYS A 399 -19.02 -13.82 4.32
CA LYS A 399 -17.63 -14.04 3.87
C LYS A 399 -17.55 -14.77 2.53
N ASP A 400 -18.43 -15.74 2.28
CA ASP A 400 -18.42 -16.56 1.05
C ASP A 400 -18.80 -15.80 -0.23
N ILE A 401 -19.43 -14.62 -0.10
CA ILE A 401 -19.79 -13.78 -1.26
C ILE A 401 -18.74 -12.70 -1.57
N ILE A 402 -17.66 -12.63 -0.80
CA ILE A 402 -16.59 -11.63 -0.98
C ILE A 402 -15.28 -12.33 -1.32
N LEU A 403 -14.63 -11.87 -2.38
CA LEU A 403 -13.26 -12.20 -2.75
C LEU A 403 -12.40 -10.95 -2.61
N PHE A 404 -11.52 -10.94 -1.62
CA PHE A 404 -10.54 -9.87 -1.42
C PHE A 404 -9.27 -10.19 -2.21
N GLU A 405 -8.80 -9.28 -3.05
CA GLU A 405 -7.62 -9.48 -3.90
C GLU A 405 -6.72 -8.24 -3.91
N TYR A 406 -5.41 -8.45 -3.82
CA TYR A 406 -4.45 -7.37 -4.06
C TYR A 406 -4.39 -7.12 -5.56
N HIS A 407 -4.72 -5.90 -5.98
CA HIS A 407 -4.72 -5.54 -7.40
C HIS A 407 -4.66 -4.03 -7.56
N ASP A 408 -3.75 -3.56 -8.42
CA ASP A 408 -3.76 -2.19 -8.91
C ASP A 408 -4.74 -2.10 -10.08
N CYS A 409 -5.86 -1.41 -9.86
CA CYS A 409 -6.93 -1.22 -10.84
C CYS A 409 -6.49 -0.56 -12.16
N THR A 410 -5.28 0.00 -12.22
CA THR A 410 -4.71 0.59 -13.43
C THR A 410 -4.04 -0.43 -14.34
N ASN A 411 -3.92 -1.68 -13.89
CA ASN A 411 -3.54 -2.83 -14.70
C ASN A 411 -4.77 -3.48 -15.37
N GLU A 412 -4.54 -4.50 -16.20
CA GLU A 412 -5.62 -5.28 -16.80
C GLU A 412 -6.53 -5.90 -15.73
N ASN A 413 -7.84 -5.72 -15.86
CA ASN A 413 -8.82 -6.22 -14.91
C ASN A 413 -9.53 -7.46 -15.49
N PRO A 414 -9.18 -8.70 -15.13
CA PRO A 414 -9.67 -9.93 -15.77
C PRO A 414 -11.06 -10.35 -15.27
N TYR A 415 -11.92 -9.39 -14.96
CA TYR A 415 -13.24 -9.65 -14.39
C TYR A 415 -14.33 -9.84 -15.45
N PRO A 416 -15.37 -10.64 -15.14
CA PRO A 416 -16.55 -10.80 -16.01
C PRO A 416 -17.35 -9.50 -16.09
N GLU A 417 -18.44 -9.52 -16.88
CA GLU A 417 -19.39 -8.41 -16.89
C GLU A 417 -20.00 -8.18 -15.51
N MET A 418 -20.11 -6.91 -15.13
CA MET A 418 -20.49 -6.44 -13.81
C MET A 418 -21.91 -5.89 -13.79
N ASP A 419 -22.67 -6.27 -12.76
CA ASP A 419 -23.96 -5.63 -12.46
C ASP A 419 -23.74 -4.31 -11.68
N LEU A 420 -22.66 -4.25 -10.92
CA LEU A 420 -22.32 -3.11 -10.07
C LEU A 420 -20.80 -2.91 -10.01
N VAL A 421 -20.35 -1.68 -10.17
CA VAL A 421 -18.98 -1.25 -9.88
C VAL A 421 -19.02 -0.15 -8.82
N PHE A 422 -18.30 -0.33 -7.73
CA PHE A 422 -18.05 0.65 -6.67
C PHE A 422 -16.59 1.10 -6.76
N ILE A 423 -16.35 2.38 -7.03
CA ILE A 423 -15.02 2.98 -7.10
C ILE A 423 -15.04 4.34 -6.38
N ARG A 424 -15.38 4.29 -5.09
CA ARG A 424 -15.51 5.49 -4.27
C ARG A 424 -14.15 6.03 -3.86
N ASP A 425 -13.97 7.33 -4.04
CA ASP A 425 -12.82 8.08 -3.53
C ASP A 425 -11.47 7.58 -4.10
N VAL A 426 -11.48 6.97 -5.29
CA VAL A 426 -10.30 6.43 -5.96
C VAL A 426 -9.92 7.24 -7.19
N LEU A 427 -10.89 7.61 -8.03
CA LEU A 427 -10.63 8.22 -9.33
C LEU A 427 -9.80 9.51 -9.21
N SER A 428 -10.12 10.35 -8.22
CA SER A 428 -9.41 11.61 -7.99
C SER A 428 -7.94 11.45 -7.59
N TYR A 429 -7.51 10.26 -7.20
CA TYR A 429 -6.12 9.94 -6.87
C TYR A 429 -5.35 9.25 -8.01
N LEU A 430 -6.02 9.00 -9.13
CA LEU A 430 -5.40 8.56 -10.37
C LEU A 430 -5.12 9.76 -11.25
N ASN A 431 -4.03 9.72 -12.01
CA ASN A 431 -3.79 10.76 -13.01
C ASN A 431 -4.92 10.76 -14.08
N PRO A 432 -5.19 11.89 -14.75
CA PRO A 432 -6.35 12.00 -15.65
C PRO A 432 -6.35 11.02 -16.82
N GLN A 433 -5.18 10.58 -17.30
CA GLN A 433 -5.09 9.57 -18.36
C GLN A 433 -5.56 8.21 -17.86
N LYS A 434 -5.09 7.79 -16.68
CA LYS A 434 -5.49 6.55 -16.02
C LYS A 434 -6.97 6.56 -15.62
N GLN A 435 -7.48 7.70 -15.14
CA GLN A 435 -8.93 7.87 -14.88
C GLN A 435 -9.75 7.55 -16.12
N LYS A 436 -9.40 8.13 -17.27
CA LYS A 436 -10.14 7.92 -18.51
C LYS A 436 -10.10 6.46 -18.96
N ILE A 437 -8.91 5.84 -18.94
CA ILE A 437 -8.75 4.43 -19.33
C ILE A 437 -9.60 3.52 -18.42
N LEU A 438 -9.53 3.74 -17.10
CA LEU A 438 -10.26 2.93 -16.14
C LEU A 438 -11.78 3.13 -16.25
N VAL A 439 -12.25 4.37 -16.42
CA VAL A 439 -13.68 4.66 -16.65
C VAL A 439 -14.17 4.01 -17.94
N ASP A 440 -13.37 4.07 -19.01
CA ASP A 440 -13.72 3.43 -20.29
C ASP A 440 -13.86 1.91 -20.13
N GLU A 441 -12.90 1.26 -19.47
CA GLU A 441 -12.96 -0.18 -19.16
C GLU A 441 -14.14 -0.54 -18.25
N ILE A 442 -14.41 0.25 -17.20
CA ILE A 442 -15.55 0.04 -16.31
C ILE A 442 -16.86 0.09 -17.08
N VAL A 443 -17.04 1.08 -17.95
CA VAL A 443 -18.26 1.22 -18.75
C VAL A 443 -18.40 0.08 -19.75
N GLU A 444 -17.30 -0.40 -20.34
CA GLU A 444 -17.32 -1.60 -21.19
C GLU A 444 -17.75 -2.85 -20.41
N LYS A 445 -17.21 -3.05 -19.20
CA LYS A 445 -17.50 -4.20 -18.34
C LYS A 445 -18.88 -4.17 -17.68
N LEU A 446 -19.50 -3.01 -17.50
CA LEU A 446 -20.86 -2.94 -16.96
C LEU A 446 -21.85 -3.60 -17.93
N LYS A 447 -22.77 -4.38 -17.39
CA LYS A 447 -23.93 -4.89 -18.14
C LYS A 447 -24.86 -3.73 -18.52
N THR A 448 -25.74 -3.94 -19.50
CA THR A 448 -26.91 -3.08 -19.70
C THR A 448 -27.70 -2.98 -18.39
N ASP A 449 -28.14 -1.77 -18.02
CA ASP A 449 -28.73 -1.43 -16.71
C ASP A 449 -27.82 -1.63 -15.49
N GLY A 450 -26.54 -1.94 -15.71
CA GLY A 450 -25.50 -2.01 -14.68
C GLY A 450 -25.22 -0.64 -14.06
N ILE A 451 -24.78 -0.64 -12.81
CA ILE A 451 -24.62 0.58 -12.01
C ILE A 451 -23.15 0.84 -11.73
N LEU A 452 -22.72 2.09 -11.91
CA LEU A 452 -21.46 2.63 -11.43
C LEU A 452 -21.71 3.54 -10.23
N VAL A 453 -21.03 3.31 -9.12
CA VAL A 453 -21.01 4.20 -7.96
C VAL A 453 -19.59 4.74 -7.79
N VAL A 454 -19.46 6.06 -7.69
CA VAL A 454 -18.19 6.78 -7.50
C VAL A 454 -18.25 7.58 -6.20
N GLY A 455 -17.15 8.27 -5.84
CA GLY A 455 -17.13 9.11 -4.65
C GLY A 455 -18.24 10.18 -4.66
N SER A 456 -18.72 10.58 -3.49
CA SER A 456 -19.80 11.58 -3.34
C SER A 456 -19.47 12.93 -3.96
N ASN A 457 -18.17 13.25 -4.02
CA ASN A 457 -17.63 14.46 -4.63
C ASN A 457 -16.97 14.20 -5.99
N GLU A 458 -17.24 13.02 -6.56
CA GLU A 458 -16.79 12.59 -7.87
C GLU A 458 -17.98 12.46 -8.84
N THR A 459 -17.71 12.67 -10.12
CA THR A 459 -18.66 12.52 -11.21
C THR A 459 -18.02 11.85 -12.41
N VAL A 460 -18.85 11.20 -13.23
CA VAL A 460 -18.42 10.59 -14.49
C VAL A 460 -19.31 11.10 -15.59
N VAL A 461 -18.71 11.75 -16.58
CA VAL A 461 -19.40 12.21 -17.79
C VAL A 461 -18.95 11.34 -18.95
N LYS A 462 -19.77 10.36 -19.30
CA LYS A 462 -19.51 9.40 -20.37
C LYS A 462 -20.81 9.07 -21.10
N ASP A 463 -20.74 8.99 -22.43
CA ASP A 463 -21.89 8.60 -23.25
C ASP A 463 -22.38 7.19 -22.86
N GLY A 464 -23.70 7.02 -22.79
CA GLY A 464 -24.33 5.77 -22.37
C GLY A 464 -24.40 5.57 -20.85
N LEU A 465 -24.01 6.57 -20.04
CA LEU A 465 -24.29 6.61 -18.61
C LEU A 465 -25.34 7.69 -18.29
N SER A 466 -26.39 7.29 -17.60
CA SER A 466 -27.42 8.18 -17.06
C SER A 466 -27.22 8.40 -15.55
N ASN A 467 -27.30 9.64 -15.07
CA ASN A 467 -27.16 9.93 -13.64
C ASN A 467 -28.40 9.42 -12.87
N ILE A 468 -28.17 8.62 -11.84
CA ILE A 468 -29.20 8.10 -10.93
C ILE A 468 -28.83 8.39 -9.46
N SER A 469 -27.98 9.39 -9.24
CA SER A 469 -27.50 9.78 -7.91
C SER A 469 -28.67 10.10 -6.98
N LYS A 470 -28.53 9.70 -5.71
CA LYS A 470 -29.58 9.92 -4.71
C LYS A 470 -28.97 10.16 -3.34
N GLY A 471 -29.45 11.21 -2.67
CA GLY A 471 -28.91 11.64 -1.39
C GLY A 471 -27.41 11.91 -1.52
N ARG A 472 -26.60 11.22 -0.72
CA ARG A 472 -25.13 11.34 -0.74
C ARG A 472 -24.41 10.34 -1.65
N VAL A 473 -25.15 9.52 -2.41
CA VAL A 473 -24.56 8.51 -3.30
C VAL A 473 -24.48 9.05 -4.72
N SER A 474 -23.26 9.14 -5.27
CA SER A 474 -23.01 9.49 -6.67
C SER A 474 -23.06 8.22 -7.52
N ALA A 475 -24.10 8.07 -8.35
CA ALA A 475 -24.37 6.83 -9.07
C ALA A 475 -24.83 7.09 -10.51
N PHE A 476 -24.44 6.19 -11.40
CA PHE A 476 -24.72 6.24 -12.83
C PHE A 476 -25.17 4.87 -13.31
N LYS A 477 -26.12 4.83 -14.25
CA LYS A 477 -26.65 3.60 -14.83
C LYS A 477 -26.29 3.52 -16.30
N LYS A 478 -25.75 2.39 -16.73
CA LYS A 478 -25.48 2.10 -18.15
C LYS A 478 -26.78 1.87 -18.91
N GLU A 479 -26.94 2.59 -20.02
CA GLU A 479 -28.11 2.53 -20.91
C GLU A 479 -28.16 1.27 -21.78
#